data_AF-M0NQ95-F1
#
_entry.id   AF-M0NQ95-F1
#
_cell.length_a   1.000
_cell.length_b   1.000
_cell.length_c   1.000
_cell.angle_alpha   90.00
_cell.angle_beta   90.00
_cell.angle_gamma   90.00
#
_symmetry.space_group_name_H-M   'P 1'
#
loop_
_entity.id
_entity.type
_entity.pdbx_description
1 polymer ?
#
loop_
_entity_poly.entity_id
_entity_poly.type
_entity_poly.pdbx_seq_one_letter_code
_entity_poly.pdbx_strand_id
1 'polypeptide(L)'
;MTDTQSGSDAQATTDSDADLEASPEAGGAAGRQMGRRAFMAVTAATAVTAAGAGAVAGQSDQTINYDSEYAHEPTAIGTVTVAEHEPGFNQFGYIADDDSEATLEEASLAEREDESTPHNPVRIRADNVFFSDRRAFPRDLTTTNADDEEEDGSALDAEFWTTDESSTAGTVTVEDASEDRLRISTSGQSAGDTAVATFSEFTIGDGEQRSMLQIIANVDSLGTDTVVDVEVVDAAGDSVVATIDSSADSASDTTIATSQGQGILYQQQLGELPDGDLLDTIEKINVSVSEGNADVTFHGLNLESSSKWGFGTRESLNSDDEVETNTVRDQVGYFGITDLSTLYDSARLQDATVRNVEYPDARITPTDVSVTLEDGERYEYEHRLKAVHNFDLDSAYDLSIELTEWVDEVAHPSGRYLAMETATGLDEVVEVDETEDVEWTSRTSSYSDSGIGDEVSLPSTISSASVFSLSEDVLLRGDEADEVVVESGAAVGPTGRSGGGFLSRLFSIPGAIAGSIAGLGLLRMFRGGA
;
A
#
# COMPACT_ATOMS: atom_id res chain seq x y z
N MET A 1 27.27 -8.11 52.43
CA MET A 1 27.71 -9.03 53.49
C MET A 1 26.45 -9.57 54.12
N THR A 2 25.99 -10.80 53.91
CA THR A 2 26.66 -12.11 53.80
C THR A 2 25.75 -13.07 53.03
N ASP A 3 26.36 -13.88 52.16
CA ASP A 3 25.80 -15.10 51.54
C ASP A 3 25.33 -16.12 52.57
N THR A 4 24.32 -16.93 52.22
CA THR A 4 24.35 -18.38 52.50
C THR A 4 23.43 -19.15 51.52
N GLN A 5 24.02 -20.02 50.70
CA GLN A 5 23.38 -21.11 49.97
C GLN A 5 23.09 -22.30 50.89
N SER A 6 22.04 -23.08 50.60
CA SER A 6 22.07 -24.55 50.73
C SER A 6 20.84 -25.17 50.05
N GLY A 7 21.06 -26.09 49.11
CA GLY A 7 20.01 -26.92 48.49
C GLY A 7 19.80 -28.26 49.19
N SER A 8 18.81 -29.03 48.72
CA SER A 8 18.83 -30.51 48.72
C SER A 8 17.68 -31.09 47.89
N ASP A 9 18.03 -32.04 47.02
CA ASP A 9 17.15 -32.91 46.23
C ASP A 9 16.30 -33.88 47.08
N ALA A 10 15.16 -34.31 46.53
CA ALA A 10 14.56 -35.62 46.82
C ALA A 10 13.66 -36.11 45.67
N GLN A 11 14.06 -37.21 45.04
CA GLN A 11 13.23 -38.06 44.17
C GLN A 11 12.32 -38.97 45.01
N ALA A 12 11.11 -39.28 44.50
CA ALA A 12 10.44 -40.55 44.75
C ALA A 12 9.45 -40.89 43.61
N THR A 13 9.60 -42.09 43.07
CA THR A 13 8.81 -42.78 42.04
C THR A 13 7.64 -43.56 42.66
N THR A 14 6.53 -43.78 41.93
CA THR A 14 5.92 -45.13 41.73
C THR A 14 4.76 -45.14 40.72
N ASP A 15 4.78 -46.21 39.91
CA ASP A 15 3.87 -46.74 38.89
C ASP A 15 2.37 -46.83 39.18
N SER A 16 1.58 -46.85 38.11
CA SER A 16 0.64 -47.97 37.84
C SER A 16 0.12 -47.97 36.40
N ASP A 17 0.34 -49.09 35.71
CA ASP A 17 -0.19 -49.50 34.40
C ASP A 17 -1.73 -49.58 34.35
N ALA A 18 -2.31 -49.30 33.17
CA ALA A 18 -3.38 -50.11 32.58
C ALA A 18 -3.56 -49.81 31.08
N ASP A 19 -3.47 -50.89 30.29
CA ASP A 19 -3.74 -51.02 28.86
C ASP A 19 -5.03 -50.34 28.37
N LEU A 20 -5.03 -49.88 27.11
CA LEU A 20 -5.83 -50.49 26.03
C LEU A 20 -5.77 -49.70 24.69
N GLU A 21 -5.65 -50.51 23.64
CA GLU A 21 -6.03 -50.29 22.23
C GLU A 21 -5.03 -49.69 21.23
N ALA A 22 -4.88 -50.45 20.15
CA ALA A 22 -3.94 -50.29 19.07
C ALA A 22 -4.69 -50.00 17.76
N SER A 23 -4.23 -48.93 17.08
CA SER A 23 -4.21 -48.67 15.61
C SER A 23 -5.55 -48.57 14.84
N PRO A 24 -5.63 -47.91 13.66
CA PRO A 24 -4.55 -47.39 12.79
C PRO A 24 -4.74 -45.96 12.21
N GLU A 25 -3.69 -45.47 11.55
CA GLU A 25 -3.69 -44.61 10.34
C GLU A 25 -4.55 -43.34 10.23
N ALA A 26 -3.87 -42.19 10.12
CA ALA A 26 -3.91 -41.33 8.92
C ALA A 26 -2.81 -40.27 9.04
N GLY A 27 -1.68 -40.50 8.35
CA GLY A 27 -0.64 -39.50 8.16
C GLY A 27 -0.95 -38.60 6.97
N GLY A 28 -0.51 -37.34 7.08
CA GLY A 28 -0.17 -36.49 5.95
C GLY A 28 -1.32 -35.79 5.25
N ALA A 29 -1.81 -34.70 5.84
CA ALA A 29 -2.33 -33.60 5.04
C ALA A 29 -1.13 -32.75 4.60
N ALA A 30 -0.59 -33.08 3.42
CA ALA A 30 0.29 -32.17 2.71
C ALA A 30 -0.53 -30.94 2.32
N GLY A 31 -0.20 -29.79 2.89
CA GLY A 31 -0.61 -28.49 2.37
C GLY A 31 -0.04 -28.36 0.97
N ARG A 32 -0.89 -28.60 -0.04
CA ARG A 32 -0.60 -28.23 -1.42
C ARG A 32 -0.88 -26.74 -1.51
N GLN A 33 0.17 -25.94 -1.63
CA GLN A 33 0.07 -24.63 -2.29
C GLN A 33 -0.70 -24.84 -3.59
N MET A 34 -1.79 -24.11 -3.74
CA MET A 34 -2.58 -24.15 -4.97
C MET A 34 -1.84 -23.34 -6.02
N GLY A 35 -1.04 -24.01 -6.86
CA GLY A 35 -0.56 -23.43 -8.11
C GLY A 35 -1.74 -22.96 -8.97
N ARG A 36 -1.50 -21.93 -9.81
CA ARG A 36 -2.34 -21.09 -10.69
C ARG A 36 -3.63 -21.69 -11.34
N ARG A 37 -3.94 -22.97 -11.16
CA ARG A 37 -5.07 -23.72 -11.74
C ARG A 37 -6.47 -23.38 -11.21
N ALA A 38 -6.64 -22.47 -10.25
CA ALA A 38 -7.94 -22.19 -9.64
C ALA A 38 -8.63 -20.88 -10.09
N PHE A 39 -7.98 -20.00 -10.84
CA PHE A 39 -8.56 -18.70 -11.20
C PHE A 39 -8.69 -18.51 -12.72
N MET A 40 -9.73 -19.13 -13.30
CA MET A 40 -10.16 -18.82 -14.67
C MET A 40 -11.69 -18.85 -14.73
N ALA A 41 -12.30 -17.69 -14.47
CA ALA A 41 -13.75 -17.49 -14.58
C ALA A 41 -14.08 -16.30 -15.50
N VAL A 42 -14.41 -16.67 -16.75
CA VAL A 42 -15.38 -16.05 -17.66
C VAL A 42 -15.04 -14.67 -18.26
N THR A 43 -14.45 -14.70 -19.45
CA THR A 43 -14.63 -13.63 -20.45
C THR A 43 -14.91 -14.24 -21.82
N ALA A 44 -15.94 -13.72 -22.50
CA ALA A 44 -16.56 -14.30 -23.67
C ALA A 44 -15.68 -14.26 -24.94
N ALA A 45 -15.47 -15.42 -25.55
CA ALA A 45 -14.74 -15.58 -26.80
C ALA A 45 -15.50 -14.97 -27.99
N THR A 46 -14.86 -14.03 -28.69
CA THR A 46 -15.32 -13.57 -30.02
C THR A 46 -14.35 -14.09 -31.07
N ALA A 47 -14.77 -15.09 -31.85
CA ALA A 47 -13.97 -15.65 -32.93
C ALA A 47 -13.91 -14.67 -34.12
N VAL A 48 -12.71 -14.28 -34.54
CA VAL A 48 -12.49 -13.50 -35.77
C VAL A 48 -11.86 -14.39 -36.84
N THR A 49 -12.55 -14.49 -37.97
CA THR A 49 -12.19 -15.34 -39.11
C THR A 49 -11.08 -14.70 -39.94
N ALA A 50 -9.99 -15.45 -40.17
CA ALA A 50 -8.87 -15.07 -41.03
C ALA A 50 -9.26 -15.04 -42.52
N ALA A 51 -8.73 -14.06 -43.27
CA ALA A 51 -8.66 -14.11 -44.73
C ALA A 51 -7.49 -13.29 -45.32
N GLY A 52 -6.45 -14.00 -45.78
CA GLY A 52 -5.93 -13.86 -47.16
C GLY A 52 -4.85 -12.81 -47.50
N ALA A 53 -3.59 -13.20 -47.29
CA ALA A 53 -2.39 -13.10 -48.16
C ALA A 53 -2.05 -11.81 -48.96
N GLY A 54 -0.82 -11.30 -48.78
CA GLY A 54 -0.15 -10.43 -49.76
C GLY A 54 1.12 -9.66 -49.33
N ALA A 55 2.17 -10.35 -48.88
CA ALA A 55 3.60 -9.98 -48.83
C ALA A 55 4.05 -8.49 -48.75
N VAL A 56 4.55 -8.11 -47.58
CA VAL A 56 5.93 -7.62 -47.37
C VAL A 56 6.40 -8.26 -46.06
N ALA A 57 7.52 -8.99 -46.05
CA ALA A 57 8.09 -9.50 -44.80
C ALA A 57 8.70 -8.31 -44.04
N GLY A 58 7.87 -7.65 -43.23
CA GLY A 58 8.36 -7.06 -41.99
C GLY A 58 8.62 -8.20 -41.02
N GLN A 59 9.67 -8.13 -40.22
CA GLN A 59 9.73 -8.93 -39.00
C GLN A 59 8.42 -8.66 -38.25
N SER A 60 7.56 -9.67 -38.13
CA SER A 60 6.53 -9.64 -37.10
C SER A 60 7.31 -9.65 -35.80
N ASP A 61 7.21 -8.62 -34.96
CA ASP A 61 7.85 -8.69 -33.64
C ASP A 61 7.20 -9.89 -32.92
N GLN A 62 8.02 -10.85 -32.49
CA GLN A 62 7.54 -12.01 -31.73
C GLN A 62 7.52 -11.67 -30.25
N THR A 63 6.59 -12.24 -29.50
CA THR A 63 6.52 -12.09 -28.05
C THR A 63 6.07 -13.39 -27.38
N ILE A 64 6.14 -13.43 -26.05
CA ILE A 64 5.72 -14.57 -25.24
C ILE A 64 4.23 -14.47 -24.91
N ASN A 65 3.51 -15.55 -25.14
CA ASN A 65 2.16 -15.77 -24.64
C ASN A 65 2.23 -16.33 -23.22
N TYR A 66 2.17 -15.44 -22.24
CA TYR A 66 2.23 -15.79 -20.82
C TYR A 66 1.01 -16.57 -20.29
N ASP A 67 -0.06 -16.72 -21.09
CA ASP A 67 -1.17 -17.63 -20.76
C ASP A 67 -0.80 -19.10 -20.97
N SER A 68 0.32 -19.40 -21.66
CA SER A 68 0.80 -20.77 -21.88
C SER A 68 1.41 -21.34 -20.60
N GLU A 69 1.10 -22.60 -20.28
CA GLU A 69 1.75 -23.31 -19.17
C GLU A 69 3.25 -23.61 -19.42
N TYR A 70 3.71 -23.35 -20.64
CA TYR A 70 5.09 -23.53 -21.10
C TYR A 70 5.88 -22.22 -21.11
N ALA A 71 5.25 -21.08 -20.82
CA ALA A 71 5.93 -19.78 -20.78
C ALA A 71 6.54 -19.53 -19.39
N HIS A 72 7.79 -19.08 -19.39
CA HIS A 72 8.43 -18.52 -18.20
C HIS A 72 7.97 -17.07 -18.00
N GLU A 73 7.60 -16.70 -16.77
CA GLU A 73 7.18 -15.35 -16.39
C GLU A 73 7.96 -14.92 -15.15
N PRO A 74 9.25 -14.56 -15.30
CA PRO A 74 10.01 -14.07 -14.17
C PRO A 74 9.30 -12.86 -13.57
N THR A 75 9.26 -12.81 -12.24
CA THR A 75 8.55 -11.78 -11.48
C THR A 75 9.49 -11.22 -10.41
N ALA A 76 9.71 -9.92 -10.43
CA ALA A 76 10.35 -9.22 -9.32
C ALA A 76 9.29 -8.89 -8.26
N ILE A 77 9.62 -9.04 -6.99
CA ILE A 77 8.72 -8.76 -5.86
C ILE A 77 9.37 -7.66 -5.03
N GLY A 78 8.58 -6.70 -4.57
CA GLY A 78 9.07 -5.60 -3.78
C GLY A 78 7.98 -4.73 -3.18
N THR A 79 8.38 -3.64 -2.56
CA THR A 79 7.47 -2.59 -2.13
C THR A 79 7.48 -1.47 -3.15
N VAL A 80 6.32 -1.18 -3.74
CA VAL A 80 6.11 0.03 -4.54
C VAL A 80 5.48 1.09 -3.65
N THR A 81 6.07 2.27 -3.58
CA THR A 81 5.55 3.42 -2.84
C THR A 81 5.23 4.54 -3.82
N VAL A 82 3.97 4.98 -3.81
CA VAL A 82 3.50 6.15 -4.54
C VAL A 82 3.40 7.32 -3.55
N ALA A 83 4.09 8.42 -3.85
CA ALA A 83 4.19 9.56 -2.96
C ALA A 83 2.85 10.31 -2.81
N GLU A 84 2.06 10.38 -3.86
CA GLU A 84 0.74 11.03 -3.88
C GLU A 84 -0.23 10.27 -4.80
N HIS A 85 -1.42 9.97 -4.27
CA HIS A 85 -2.49 9.29 -5.00
C HIS A 85 -3.82 10.01 -4.79
N GLU A 86 -4.47 10.38 -5.88
CA GLU A 86 -5.72 11.12 -5.89
C GLU A 86 -6.91 10.24 -6.31
N PRO A 87 -8.16 10.66 -6.01
CA PRO A 87 -9.34 9.99 -6.53
C PRO A 87 -9.36 10.01 -8.06
N GLY A 88 -9.41 8.83 -8.67
CA GLY A 88 -9.46 8.66 -10.12
C GLY A 88 -8.15 8.16 -10.74
N PHE A 89 -7.04 8.18 -10.00
CA PHE A 89 -5.82 7.50 -10.42
C PHE A 89 -6.08 6.00 -10.48
N ASN A 90 -5.40 5.33 -11.42
CA ASN A 90 -5.36 3.88 -11.42
C ASN A 90 -4.55 3.37 -10.23
N GLN A 91 -4.73 2.10 -9.89
CA GLN A 91 -3.81 1.41 -9.00
C GLN A 91 -2.38 1.50 -9.54
N PHE A 92 -1.41 1.86 -8.69
CA PHE A 92 -0.04 2.25 -9.07
C PHE A 92 0.07 3.48 -9.99
N GLY A 93 -0.95 4.33 -10.03
CA GLY A 93 -0.90 5.64 -10.67
C GLY A 93 0.04 6.58 -9.92
N TYR A 94 0.86 7.33 -10.64
CA TYR A 94 1.84 8.27 -10.07
C TYR A 94 2.01 9.50 -10.98
N ILE A 95 2.59 10.58 -10.45
CA ILE A 95 2.98 11.75 -11.25
C ILE A 95 4.42 11.56 -11.74
N ALA A 96 4.60 11.54 -13.07
CA ALA A 96 5.90 11.46 -13.71
C ALA A 96 6.67 12.79 -13.59
N ASP A 97 7.98 12.75 -13.87
CA ASP A 97 8.88 13.92 -13.76
C ASP A 97 8.51 15.11 -14.68
N ASP A 98 7.60 14.91 -15.64
CA ASP A 98 7.06 15.95 -16.51
C ASP A 98 5.68 16.48 -16.07
N ASP A 99 5.29 16.19 -14.82
CA ASP A 99 4.00 16.51 -14.20
C ASP A 99 2.79 15.82 -14.86
N SER A 100 2.99 14.78 -15.67
CA SER A 100 1.90 13.99 -16.23
C SER A 100 1.53 12.77 -15.36
N GLU A 101 0.25 12.40 -15.38
CA GLU A 101 -0.21 11.16 -14.75
C GLU A 101 0.27 9.95 -15.57
N ALA A 102 0.94 9.02 -14.91
CA ALA A 102 1.41 7.74 -15.44
C ALA A 102 0.94 6.60 -14.54
N THR A 103 1.02 5.36 -15.03
CA THR A 103 0.73 4.16 -14.25
C THR A 103 1.88 3.18 -14.43
N LEU A 104 2.31 2.53 -13.36
CA LEU A 104 3.26 1.42 -13.46
C LEU A 104 2.51 0.17 -13.94
N GLU A 105 2.39 -0.01 -15.25
CA GLU A 105 1.55 -1.05 -15.87
C GLU A 105 2.07 -2.48 -15.60
N GLU A 106 3.35 -2.62 -15.31
CA GLU A 106 4.00 -3.90 -15.05
C GLU A 106 3.82 -4.41 -13.63
N ALA A 107 3.32 -3.56 -12.73
CA ALA A 107 3.08 -3.88 -11.34
C ALA A 107 1.64 -4.35 -11.10
N SER A 108 1.50 -5.38 -10.27
CA SER A 108 0.23 -5.82 -9.72
C SER A 108 0.33 -5.95 -8.21
N LEU A 109 -0.82 -5.91 -7.53
CA LEU A 109 -0.90 -6.23 -6.11
C LEU A 109 -0.30 -7.61 -5.83
N ALA A 110 0.13 -7.81 -4.58
CA ALA A 110 0.48 -9.13 -4.07
C ALA A 110 -0.65 -10.12 -4.36
N GLU A 111 -0.31 -11.38 -4.62
CA GLU A 111 -1.33 -12.40 -4.82
C GLU A 111 -1.94 -12.83 -3.49
N ARG A 112 -3.22 -13.18 -3.51
CA ARG A 112 -3.85 -13.86 -2.38
C ARG A 112 -3.28 -15.28 -2.28
N GLU A 113 -2.76 -15.63 -1.10
CA GLU A 113 -2.28 -16.99 -0.82
C GLU A 113 -3.39 -18.04 -0.93
N ASP A 114 -4.53 -17.81 -0.25
CA ASP A 114 -5.73 -18.63 -0.31
C ASP A 114 -6.99 -17.87 0.16
N GLU A 115 -8.18 -18.45 -0.04
CA GLU A 115 -9.47 -17.84 0.34
C GLU A 115 -9.68 -17.72 1.86
N SER A 116 -8.86 -18.40 2.68
CA SER A 116 -8.93 -18.38 4.14
C SER A 116 -7.94 -17.43 4.80
N THR A 117 -7.07 -16.78 4.02
CA THR A 117 -6.05 -15.87 4.52
C THR A 117 -6.43 -14.43 4.18
N PRO A 118 -6.55 -13.52 5.17
CA PRO A 118 -6.87 -12.12 4.92
C PRO A 118 -5.89 -11.46 3.95
N HIS A 119 -6.40 -10.79 2.93
CA HIS A 119 -5.59 -10.18 1.89
C HIS A 119 -5.76 -8.65 1.86
N ASN A 120 -4.72 -7.94 2.30
CA ASN A 120 -4.71 -6.47 2.44
C ASN A 120 -3.45 -5.86 1.80
N PRO A 121 -3.33 -5.88 0.46
CA PRO A 121 -2.08 -5.59 -0.25
C PRO A 121 -1.77 -4.09 -0.41
N VAL A 122 -2.64 -3.19 0.07
CA VAL A 122 -2.42 -1.75 0.03
C VAL A 122 -2.26 -1.23 1.45
N ARG A 123 -1.19 -0.51 1.76
CA ARG A 123 -0.99 0.11 3.08
C ARG A 123 -1.04 1.62 3.00
N ILE A 124 -1.79 2.20 3.92
CA ILE A 124 -1.93 3.66 4.08
C ILE A 124 -1.74 4.04 5.55
N ARG A 125 -1.57 5.34 5.80
CA ARG A 125 -1.45 5.90 7.15
C ARG A 125 -2.39 7.08 7.32
N ALA A 126 -3.15 7.13 8.41
CA ALA A 126 -4.26 8.08 8.55
C ALA A 126 -3.83 9.55 8.49
N ASP A 127 -2.66 9.89 9.02
CA ASP A 127 -2.07 11.24 9.00
C ASP A 127 -1.57 11.67 7.61
N ASN A 128 -1.44 10.72 6.68
CA ASN A 128 -1.12 10.96 5.27
C ASN A 128 -2.37 11.03 4.38
N VAL A 129 -3.58 11.00 4.94
CA VAL A 129 -4.83 11.15 4.17
C VAL A 129 -5.38 12.57 4.36
N PHE A 130 -5.51 13.30 3.25
CA PHE A 130 -5.91 14.70 3.20
C PHE A 130 -7.30 14.79 2.58
N PHE A 131 -8.30 15.10 3.38
CA PHE A 131 -9.70 15.19 2.95
C PHE A 131 -10.38 16.37 3.65
N SER A 132 -11.33 17.05 3.00
CA SER A 132 -11.86 18.33 3.47
C SER A 132 -12.43 18.25 4.90
N ASP A 133 -13.09 17.14 5.20
CA ASP A 133 -13.85 16.98 6.44
C ASP A 133 -12.98 16.77 7.70
N ARG A 134 -11.67 16.52 7.56
CA ARG A 134 -10.73 16.43 8.69
C ARG A 134 -10.45 17.79 9.36
N ARG A 135 -10.59 18.88 8.58
CA ARG A 135 -10.37 20.28 8.99
C ARG A 135 -11.68 21.05 9.16
N ALA A 136 -12.79 20.50 8.69
CA ALA A 136 -14.07 21.21 8.65
C ALA A 136 -14.69 21.57 10.01
N PHE A 137 -14.14 21.10 11.13
CA PHE A 137 -14.67 21.43 12.46
C PHE A 137 -13.98 22.68 13.04
N PRO A 138 -14.74 23.65 13.57
CA PRO A 138 -16.20 23.80 13.50
C PRO A 138 -16.65 24.32 12.13
N ARG A 139 -17.78 23.85 11.61
CA ARG A 139 -18.20 24.19 10.23
C ARG A 139 -18.66 25.64 10.03
N ASP A 140 -19.04 26.30 11.11
CA ASP A 140 -19.54 27.68 11.09
C ASP A 140 -18.45 28.71 11.47
N LEU A 141 -17.21 28.26 11.71
CA LEU A 141 -16.09 29.13 12.07
C LEU A 141 -15.48 29.76 10.81
N THR A 142 -15.22 31.06 10.86
CA THR A 142 -14.59 31.82 9.76
C THR A 142 -13.45 32.66 10.31
N THR A 143 -12.39 32.83 9.52
CA THR A 143 -11.26 33.72 9.79
C THR A 143 -11.01 34.65 8.60
N THR A 144 -9.93 35.43 8.65
CA THR A 144 -9.54 36.36 7.61
C THR A 144 -8.07 36.16 7.26
N ASN A 145 -7.79 35.94 5.98
CA ASN A 145 -6.42 35.72 5.51
C ASN A 145 -5.60 37.02 5.46
N ALA A 146 -4.33 36.90 5.04
CA ALA A 146 -3.40 38.03 4.93
C ALA A 146 -3.84 39.14 3.97
N ASP A 147 -4.80 38.87 3.08
CA ASP A 147 -5.34 39.78 2.08
C ASP A 147 -6.72 40.38 2.49
N ASP A 148 -7.12 40.24 3.76
CA ASP A 148 -8.41 40.66 4.31
C ASP A 148 -9.63 39.94 3.67
N GLU A 149 -9.44 38.72 3.14
CA GLU A 149 -10.53 37.89 2.60
C GLU A 149 -11.02 36.86 3.63
N GLU A 150 -12.33 36.66 3.69
CA GLU A 150 -12.98 35.69 4.58
C GLU A 150 -12.69 34.26 4.11
N GLU A 151 -12.20 33.42 5.01
CA GLU A 151 -11.92 32.00 4.77
C GLU A 151 -12.44 31.13 5.92
N ASP A 152 -12.54 29.82 5.69
CA ASP A 152 -13.03 28.87 6.69
C ASP A 152 -11.98 28.70 7.81
N GLY A 153 -12.40 28.90 9.06
CA GLY A 153 -11.56 28.65 10.23
C GLY A 153 -11.72 27.22 10.74
N SER A 154 -10.70 26.70 11.42
CA SER A 154 -10.68 25.33 11.92
C SER A 154 -10.18 25.24 13.36
N ALA A 155 -10.61 24.21 14.08
CA ALA A 155 -10.00 23.79 15.33
C ALA A 155 -8.54 23.33 15.15
N LEU A 156 -8.08 23.13 13.89
CA LEU A 156 -6.67 22.90 13.58
C LEU A 156 -5.84 24.20 13.44
N ASP A 157 -6.47 25.38 13.49
CA ASP A 157 -5.77 26.66 13.40
C ASP A 157 -5.41 27.18 14.80
N ALA A 158 -4.12 27.40 15.03
CA ALA A 158 -3.57 27.78 16.33
C ALA A 158 -4.10 29.11 16.85
N GLU A 159 -4.54 30.02 15.96
CA GLU A 159 -5.04 31.35 16.34
C GLU A 159 -6.29 31.30 17.23
N PHE A 160 -7.07 30.22 17.17
CA PHE A 160 -8.28 30.04 17.98
C PHE A 160 -8.03 29.35 19.32
N TRP A 161 -6.80 28.94 19.60
CA TRP A 161 -6.44 28.28 20.84
C TRP A 161 -5.88 29.28 21.86
N THR A 162 -6.24 29.05 23.12
CA THR A 162 -5.71 29.79 24.26
C THR A 162 -4.92 28.87 25.17
N THR A 163 -3.93 29.39 25.88
CA THR A 163 -3.05 28.59 26.74
C THR A 163 -3.15 29.03 28.21
N ASP A 164 -3.19 28.07 29.14
CA ASP A 164 -3.08 28.27 30.58
C ASP A 164 -1.85 27.56 31.13
N GLU A 165 -0.91 28.36 31.65
CA GLU A 165 0.35 27.91 32.27
C GLU A 165 0.35 28.17 33.79
N SER A 166 -0.80 28.52 34.39
CA SER A 166 -0.88 28.92 35.80
C SER A 166 -0.52 27.80 36.79
N SER A 167 -0.59 26.55 36.34
CA SER A 167 -0.30 25.34 37.13
C SER A 167 0.98 24.61 36.69
N THR A 168 1.89 25.29 35.99
CA THR A 168 3.17 24.73 35.57
C THR A 168 4.31 25.74 35.74
N ALA A 169 5.53 25.25 35.94
CA ALA A 169 6.74 26.05 35.82
C ALA A 169 7.33 26.06 34.39
N GLY A 170 6.78 25.20 33.52
CA GLY A 170 7.13 25.08 32.11
C GLY A 170 6.34 26.01 31.21
N THR A 171 6.28 25.66 29.92
CA THR A 171 5.52 26.36 28.90
C THR A 171 4.69 25.40 28.07
N VAL A 172 3.56 25.85 27.53
CA VAL A 172 2.80 25.21 26.45
C VAL A 172 2.82 26.10 25.22
N THR A 173 2.98 25.49 24.06
CA THR A 173 2.99 26.17 22.76
C THR A 173 1.96 25.50 21.87
N VAL A 174 1.11 26.34 21.27
CA VAL A 174 0.17 25.94 20.23
C VAL A 174 0.56 26.69 18.97
N GLU A 175 0.86 25.97 17.90
CA GLU A 175 1.36 26.55 16.63
C GLU A 175 0.80 25.83 15.42
N ASP A 176 0.65 26.55 14.31
CA ASP A 176 0.34 25.98 13.02
C ASP A 176 1.56 25.22 12.48
N ALA A 177 1.38 23.94 12.22
CA ALA A 177 2.35 23.10 11.53
C ALA A 177 2.02 23.08 10.02
N SER A 178 2.98 22.61 9.22
CA SER A 178 2.82 22.52 7.76
C SER A 178 1.61 21.70 7.36
N GLU A 179 0.96 22.07 6.27
CA GLU A 179 -0.17 21.34 5.67
C GLU A 179 -1.40 21.26 6.58
N ASP A 180 -1.74 22.40 7.20
CA ASP A 180 -2.99 22.63 7.91
C ASP A 180 -3.17 21.75 9.16
N ARG A 181 -2.12 21.68 9.97
CA ARG A 181 -2.03 20.84 11.18
C ARG A 181 -1.83 21.69 12.42
N LEU A 182 -2.36 21.26 13.55
CA LEU A 182 -2.16 21.91 14.84
C LEU A 182 -1.08 21.16 15.63
N ARG A 183 -0.06 21.85 16.11
CA ARG A 183 0.93 21.27 17.02
C ARG A 183 0.78 21.85 18.42
N ILE A 184 0.67 20.96 19.40
CA ILE A 184 0.65 21.31 20.82
C ILE A 184 1.86 20.65 21.48
N SER A 185 2.76 21.46 22.00
CA SER A 185 3.98 20.98 22.64
C SER A 185 4.22 21.67 23.99
N THR A 186 4.91 20.98 24.88
CA THR A 186 5.27 21.50 26.19
C THR A 186 6.75 21.38 26.46
N SER A 187 7.28 22.30 27.26
CA SER A 187 8.70 22.32 27.61
C SER A 187 8.91 22.72 29.07
N GLY A 188 9.88 22.10 29.73
CA GLY A 188 10.24 22.44 31.12
C GLY A 188 9.24 21.98 32.19
N GLN A 189 8.25 21.15 31.84
CA GLN A 189 7.31 20.57 32.81
C GLN A 189 7.99 19.52 33.70
N SER A 190 7.57 19.48 34.96
CA SER A 190 7.98 18.53 35.99
C SER A 190 6.76 17.78 36.58
N ALA A 191 7.01 16.76 37.40
CA ALA A 191 5.95 16.05 38.10
C ALA A 191 5.05 16.99 38.92
N GLY A 192 3.73 16.84 38.79
CA GLY A 192 2.70 17.72 39.35
C GLY A 192 2.46 19.04 38.61
N ASP A 193 3.19 19.33 37.53
CA ASP A 193 2.86 20.43 36.63
C ASP A 193 1.72 20.04 35.68
N THR A 194 0.92 21.02 35.27
CA THR A 194 -0.08 20.87 34.22
C THR A 194 -0.16 22.14 33.40
N ALA A 195 -0.07 22.00 32.08
CA ALA A 195 -0.33 23.05 31.12
C ALA A 195 -1.55 22.68 30.27
N VAL A 196 -2.38 23.67 29.91
CA VAL A 196 -3.63 23.44 29.19
C VAL A 196 -3.69 24.32 27.95
N ALA A 197 -4.07 23.75 26.81
CA ALA A 197 -4.51 24.45 25.62
C ALA A 197 -6.03 24.29 25.47
N THR A 198 -6.76 25.38 25.23
CA THR A 198 -8.23 25.37 25.16
C THR A 198 -8.71 25.98 23.84
N PHE A 199 -9.60 25.24 23.17
CA PHE A 199 -10.39 25.68 22.04
C PHE A 199 -11.86 25.83 22.45
N SER A 200 -12.49 26.96 22.12
CA SER A 200 -13.86 27.27 22.56
C SER A 200 -14.72 27.99 21.51
N GLU A 201 -14.30 27.99 20.25
CA GLU A 201 -14.98 28.70 19.15
C GLU A 201 -16.10 27.84 18.53
N PHE A 202 -16.92 27.19 19.35
CA PHE A 202 -18.03 26.35 18.89
C PHE A 202 -19.08 26.13 19.98
N THR A 203 -20.25 25.61 19.60
CA THR A 203 -21.28 25.16 20.55
C THR A 203 -22.08 24.00 19.94
N ILE A 204 -22.16 22.87 20.65
CA ILE A 204 -22.99 21.73 20.27
C ILE A 204 -24.05 21.57 21.36
N GLY A 205 -25.29 21.95 21.05
CA GLY A 205 -26.42 21.92 21.99
C GLY A 205 -27.52 20.91 21.64
N ASP A 206 -27.26 20.00 20.69
CA ASP A 206 -28.18 18.93 20.31
C ASP A 206 -27.38 17.68 19.89
N GLY A 207 -27.63 16.55 20.56
CA GLY A 207 -27.04 15.27 20.17
C GLY A 207 -25.60 15.08 20.63
N GLU A 208 -25.24 15.71 21.73
CA GLU A 208 -23.92 15.77 22.35
C GLU A 208 -23.41 14.36 22.66
N GLN A 209 -24.23 13.55 23.31
CA GLN A 209 -23.94 12.13 23.58
C GLN A 209 -23.76 11.28 22.31
N ARG A 210 -24.28 11.73 21.15
CA ARG A 210 -24.15 11.03 19.87
C ARG A 210 -23.01 11.56 19.01
N SER A 211 -22.40 12.65 19.43
CA SER A 211 -21.25 13.24 18.76
C SER A 211 -20.03 12.33 18.93
N MET A 212 -19.17 12.31 17.93
CA MET A 212 -17.94 11.53 17.88
C MET A 212 -16.76 12.45 18.11
N LEU A 213 -15.93 12.15 19.12
CA LEU A 213 -14.58 12.69 19.19
C LEU A 213 -13.74 11.95 18.15
N GLN A 214 -13.46 12.60 17.02
CA GLN A 214 -12.63 12.06 15.95
C GLN A 214 -11.29 12.78 15.93
N ILE A 215 -10.20 12.04 16.07
CA ILE A 215 -8.83 12.55 16.14
C ILE A 215 -7.97 11.77 15.15
N ILE A 216 -7.19 12.51 14.34
CA ILE A 216 -6.02 12.00 13.65
C ILE A 216 -4.82 12.72 14.26
N ALA A 217 -3.89 12.00 14.87
CA ALA A 217 -2.75 12.61 15.55
C ALA A 217 -1.44 11.84 15.39
N ASN A 218 -0.35 12.57 15.57
CA ASN A 218 1.00 12.05 15.75
C ASN A 218 1.47 12.44 17.16
N VAL A 219 2.01 11.47 17.89
CA VAL A 219 2.69 11.70 19.17
C VAL A 219 4.19 11.70 18.89
N ASP A 220 4.70 12.88 18.59
CA ASP A 220 6.09 13.12 18.17
C ASP A 220 7.07 12.95 19.33
N SER A 221 6.64 13.34 20.54
CA SER A 221 7.36 13.01 21.77
C SER A 221 6.41 12.83 22.95
N LEU A 222 6.75 11.88 23.82
CA LEU A 222 6.03 11.63 25.07
C LEU A 222 7.06 11.33 26.15
N GLY A 223 7.13 12.19 27.16
CA GLY A 223 7.99 12.01 28.32
C GLY A 223 7.57 10.81 29.16
N THR A 224 8.47 10.34 30.01
CA THR A 224 8.13 9.30 31.00
C THR A 224 7.09 9.84 31.98
N ASP A 225 6.10 9.01 32.33
CA ASP A 225 5.00 9.35 33.23
C ASP A 225 4.14 10.55 32.76
N THR A 226 4.35 11.04 31.54
CA THR A 226 3.59 12.17 30.97
C THR A 226 2.22 11.68 30.51
N VAL A 227 1.20 12.45 30.83
CA VAL A 227 -0.19 12.20 30.44
C VAL A 227 -0.68 13.38 29.59
N VAL A 228 -1.24 13.09 28.42
CA VAL A 228 -1.94 14.08 27.59
C VAL A 228 -3.42 13.72 27.56
N ASP A 229 -4.26 14.59 28.10
CA ASP A 229 -5.71 14.40 28.11
C ASP A 229 -6.37 15.35 27.11
N VAL A 230 -7.20 14.78 26.24
CA VAL A 230 -8.13 15.51 25.36
C VAL A 230 -9.50 15.45 26.01
N GLU A 231 -9.91 16.57 26.60
CA GLU A 231 -11.16 16.71 27.34
C GLU A 231 -12.19 17.44 26.49
N VAL A 232 -13.41 16.91 26.43
CA VAL A 232 -14.57 17.60 25.87
C VAL A 232 -15.43 18.06 27.02
N VAL A 233 -15.64 19.37 27.14
CA VAL A 233 -16.26 20.00 28.31
C VAL A 233 -17.54 20.74 27.94
N ASP A 234 -18.57 20.55 28.74
CA ASP A 234 -19.86 21.22 28.58
C ASP A 234 -19.94 22.56 29.34
N ALA A 235 -21.05 23.27 29.13
CA ALA A 235 -21.32 24.56 29.74
C ALA A 235 -21.45 24.51 31.28
N ALA A 236 -21.79 23.35 31.85
CA ALA A 236 -21.89 23.10 33.29
C ALA A 236 -20.53 22.72 33.91
N GLY A 237 -19.55 22.34 33.10
CA GLY A 237 -18.22 21.88 33.50
C GLY A 237 -18.13 20.36 33.65
N ASP A 238 -19.14 19.61 33.21
CA ASP A 238 -19.05 18.16 33.06
C ASP A 238 -18.20 17.84 31.82
N SER A 239 -17.43 16.75 31.88
CA SER A 239 -16.43 16.45 30.85
C SER A 239 -16.23 14.96 30.63
N VAL A 240 -15.88 14.61 29.40
CA VAL A 240 -15.34 13.29 29.05
C VAL A 240 -13.89 13.42 28.63
N VAL A 241 -13.09 12.39 28.88
CA VAL A 241 -11.63 12.43 28.69
C VAL A 241 -11.16 11.26 27.83
N ALA A 242 -10.34 11.57 26.83
CA ALA A 242 -9.57 10.61 26.07
C ALA A 242 -8.07 10.90 26.25
N THR A 243 -7.27 9.87 26.55
CA THR A 243 -5.93 10.01 27.13
C THR A 243 -4.85 9.40 26.23
N ILE A 244 -3.70 10.05 26.17
CA ILE A 244 -2.43 9.50 25.73
C ILE A 244 -1.54 9.31 26.96
N ASP A 245 -1.30 8.06 27.34
CA ASP A 245 -0.48 7.71 28.49
C ASP A 245 0.17 6.33 28.30
N SER A 246 1.47 6.27 28.52
CA SER A 246 2.25 5.02 28.49
C SER A 246 1.80 3.93 29.47
N SER A 247 1.05 4.29 30.51
CA SER A 247 0.51 3.38 31.51
C SER A 247 -0.94 2.96 31.27
N ALA A 248 -1.62 3.58 30.30
CA ALA A 248 -3.02 3.32 30.00
C ALA A 248 -3.25 1.95 29.34
N ASP A 249 -4.48 1.45 29.43
CA ASP A 249 -4.91 0.21 28.77
C ASP A 249 -5.24 0.49 27.30
N SER A 250 -4.40 0.01 26.39
CA SER A 250 -4.59 0.18 24.94
C SER A 250 -5.90 -0.42 24.38
N ALA A 251 -6.58 -1.28 25.14
CA ALA A 251 -7.88 -1.83 24.77
C ALA A 251 -9.08 -0.97 25.25
N SER A 252 -8.82 0.09 26.03
CA SER A 252 -9.86 0.97 26.55
C SER A 252 -10.28 2.01 25.52
N ASP A 253 -11.59 2.26 25.42
CA ASP A 253 -12.14 3.33 24.57
C ASP A 253 -11.67 4.72 24.98
N THR A 254 -11.21 4.94 26.22
CA THR A 254 -10.65 6.23 26.64
C THR A 254 -9.18 6.41 26.23
N THR A 255 -8.53 5.41 25.66
CA THR A 255 -7.08 5.49 25.35
C THR A 255 -6.87 5.80 23.87
N ILE A 256 -6.30 6.97 23.59
CA ILE A 256 -5.90 7.41 22.24
C ILE A 256 -4.62 6.68 21.83
N ALA A 257 -3.60 6.70 22.69
CA ALA A 257 -2.33 6.03 22.46
C ALA A 257 -1.58 5.74 23.76
N THR A 258 -0.73 4.71 23.75
CA THR A 258 0.12 4.35 24.90
C THR A 258 1.61 4.57 24.64
N SER A 259 1.97 5.20 23.52
CA SER A 259 3.36 5.49 23.18
C SER A 259 3.46 6.53 22.07
N GLN A 260 4.68 6.94 21.76
CA GLN A 260 4.98 7.71 20.56
C GLN A 260 4.60 6.93 19.31
N GLY A 261 4.06 7.61 18.31
CA GLY A 261 3.55 6.98 17.10
C GLY A 261 2.98 7.98 16.12
N GLN A 262 2.85 7.55 14.86
CA GLN A 262 2.30 8.35 13.77
C GLN A 262 1.02 7.70 13.23
N GLY A 263 0.12 8.50 12.67
CA GLY A 263 -1.11 8.02 12.06
C GLY A 263 -2.10 7.42 13.05
N ILE A 264 -2.20 7.98 14.26
CA ILE A 264 -3.17 7.53 15.25
C ILE A 264 -4.55 8.03 14.79
N LEU A 265 -5.43 7.08 14.46
CA LEU A 265 -6.84 7.32 14.15
C LEU A 265 -7.67 6.85 15.35
N TYR A 266 -8.22 7.81 16.10
CA TYR A 266 -9.06 7.56 17.27
C TYR A 266 -10.44 8.15 17.04
N GLN A 267 -11.49 7.33 17.21
CA GLN A 267 -12.86 7.79 17.03
C GLN A 267 -13.80 7.16 18.06
N GLN A 268 -14.32 7.97 18.98
CA GLN A 268 -15.24 7.47 20.01
C GLN A 268 -16.45 8.36 20.20
N GLN A 269 -17.59 7.73 20.46
CA GLN A 269 -18.83 8.43 20.72
C GLN A 269 -18.79 8.98 22.15
N LEU A 270 -19.08 10.27 22.33
CA LEU A 270 -18.95 10.93 23.65
C LEU A 270 -19.81 10.26 24.72
N GLY A 271 -21.04 9.87 24.40
CA GLY A 271 -21.94 9.20 25.34
C GLY A 271 -21.54 7.77 25.72
N GLU A 272 -20.52 7.20 25.07
CA GLU A 272 -19.95 5.89 25.42
C GLU A 272 -18.72 6.02 26.33
N LEU A 273 -18.13 7.22 26.41
CA LEU A 273 -17.04 7.51 27.33
C LEU A 273 -17.56 7.66 28.77
N PRO A 274 -16.71 7.43 29.80
CA PRO A 274 -17.06 7.67 31.19
C PRO A 274 -17.59 9.09 31.39
N ASP A 275 -18.69 9.21 32.13
CA ASP A 275 -19.40 10.47 32.40
C ASP A 275 -20.03 11.15 31.16
N GLY A 276 -20.02 10.49 30.00
CA GLY A 276 -20.63 11.00 28.77
C GLY A 276 -22.14 11.18 28.81
N ASP A 277 -22.84 10.47 29.70
CA ASP A 277 -24.28 10.63 29.93
C ASP A 277 -24.63 11.93 30.68
N LEU A 278 -23.63 12.59 31.28
CA LEU A 278 -23.78 13.86 31.97
C LEU A 278 -23.67 15.07 31.04
N LEU A 279 -23.08 14.89 29.85
CA LEU A 279 -22.89 15.98 28.89
C LEU A 279 -24.23 16.59 28.45
N ASP A 280 -24.31 17.90 28.57
CA ASP A 280 -25.30 18.77 27.94
C ASP A 280 -24.61 19.60 26.84
N THR A 281 -24.82 20.91 26.77
CA THR A 281 -24.25 21.78 25.73
C THR A 281 -22.72 21.83 25.78
N ILE A 282 -22.06 21.25 24.78
CA ILE A 282 -20.60 21.23 24.65
C ILE A 282 -20.11 22.59 24.13
N GLU A 283 -19.10 23.16 24.79
CA GLU A 283 -18.57 24.48 24.43
C GLU A 283 -17.03 24.50 24.31
N LYS A 284 -16.32 23.46 24.78
CA LYS A 284 -14.85 23.50 24.88
C LYS A 284 -14.20 22.16 24.62
N ILE A 285 -13.00 22.24 24.04
CA ILE A 285 -12.01 21.16 24.04
C ILE A 285 -10.79 21.66 24.80
N ASN A 286 -10.33 20.88 25.78
CA ASN A 286 -9.03 21.10 26.42
C ASN A 286 -8.05 20.01 25.98
N VAL A 287 -6.82 20.41 25.70
CA VAL A 287 -5.68 19.49 25.63
C VAL A 287 -4.79 19.82 26.81
N SER A 288 -4.79 18.97 27.84
CA SER A 288 -3.94 19.15 29.02
C SER A 288 -2.74 18.21 28.94
N VAL A 289 -1.57 18.72 29.29
CA VAL A 289 -0.34 17.93 29.38
C VAL A 289 0.17 18.03 30.81
N SER A 290 0.25 16.89 31.49
CA SER A 290 0.64 16.80 32.89
C SER A 290 1.83 15.87 33.12
N GLU A 291 2.47 16.02 34.28
CA GLU A 291 3.56 15.18 34.82
C GLU A 291 4.88 15.19 34.03
N GLY A 292 4.89 15.69 32.80
CA GLY A 292 6.08 15.86 31.99
C GLY A 292 5.81 16.57 30.67
N ASN A 293 6.67 16.33 29.68
CA ASN A 293 6.64 17.05 28.41
C ASN A 293 6.12 16.13 27.30
N ALA A 294 5.27 16.67 26.44
CA ALA A 294 4.74 16.01 25.26
C ALA A 294 4.80 16.94 24.04
N ASP A 295 4.80 16.34 22.86
CA ASP A 295 4.70 16.99 21.57
C ASP A 295 3.72 16.19 20.72
N VAL A 296 2.57 16.79 20.42
CA VAL A 296 1.47 16.14 19.71
C VAL A 296 1.03 17.02 18.55
N THR A 297 0.96 16.42 17.36
CA THR A 297 0.48 17.07 16.15
C THR A 297 -0.87 16.48 15.75
N PHE A 298 -1.90 17.31 15.66
CA PHE A 298 -3.24 16.94 15.19
C PHE A 298 -3.36 17.22 13.69
N HIS A 299 -3.72 16.19 12.94
CA HIS A 299 -3.96 16.20 11.49
C HIS A 299 -5.45 16.22 11.14
N GLY A 300 -6.30 15.89 12.11
CA GLY A 300 -7.75 15.90 12.00
C GLY A 300 -8.36 15.98 13.38
N LEU A 301 -9.34 16.86 13.55
CA LEU A 301 -10.11 17.00 14.78
C LEU A 301 -11.56 17.28 14.39
N ASN A 302 -12.49 16.49 14.90
CA ASN A 302 -13.92 16.70 14.65
C ASN A 302 -14.74 16.28 15.87
N LEU A 303 -15.76 17.07 16.16
CA LEU A 303 -16.73 16.80 17.24
C LEU A 303 -18.19 16.94 16.79
N GLU A 304 -18.47 17.41 15.57
CA GLU A 304 -19.83 17.64 15.08
C GLU A 304 -20.44 16.42 14.39
N SER A 305 -19.61 15.43 14.07
CA SER A 305 -20.09 14.21 13.42
C SER A 305 -20.73 13.24 14.40
N SER A 306 -21.77 12.53 13.95
CA SER A 306 -22.33 11.37 14.66
C SER A 306 -21.91 10.02 14.06
N SER A 307 -21.02 10.03 13.07
CA SER A 307 -20.48 8.82 12.43
C SER A 307 -18.96 8.85 12.37
N LYS A 308 -18.36 7.66 12.45
CA LYS A 308 -16.92 7.46 12.27
C LYS A 308 -16.52 7.66 10.80
N TRP A 309 -15.34 8.22 10.55
CA TRP A 309 -14.62 8.11 9.29
C TRP A 309 -14.29 6.64 9.00
N GLY A 310 -14.37 6.26 7.73
CA GLY A 310 -14.02 4.93 7.24
C GLY A 310 -12.84 5.02 6.29
N PHE A 311 -11.71 4.42 6.67
CA PHE A 311 -10.47 4.43 5.91
C PHE A 311 -10.34 3.18 5.04
N GLY A 312 -11.28 2.99 4.12
CA GLY A 312 -11.33 1.82 3.27
C GLY A 312 -11.75 0.55 3.99
N THR A 313 -11.67 -0.58 3.28
CA THR A 313 -12.01 -1.91 3.81
C THR A 313 -10.78 -2.78 3.97
N ARG A 314 -10.78 -3.63 5.00
CA ARG A 314 -9.76 -4.65 5.22
C ARG A 314 -10.40 -6.01 5.45
N GLU A 315 -9.68 -7.06 5.10
CA GLU A 315 -9.99 -8.42 5.50
C GLU A 315 -9.36 -8.74 6.87
N SER A 316 -10.09 -9.48 7.71
CA SER A 316 -9.63 -9.99 8.99
C SER A 316 -10.30 -11.33 9.30
N LEU A 317 -9.73 -12.11 10.22
CA LEU A 317 -10.37 -13.33 10.71
C LEU A 317 -11.38 -12.99 11.82
N ASN A 318 -12.56 -13.60 11.75
CA ASN A 318 -13.57 -13.55 12.81
C ASN A 318 -13.29 -14.60 13.92
N SER A 319 -14.22 -14.73 14.88
CA SER A 319 -14.08 -15.69 15.99
C SER A 319 -14.12 -17.16 15.57
N ASP A 320 -14.56 -17.45 14.35
CA ASP A 320 -14.68 -18.80 13.78
C ASP A 320 -13.58 -19.08 12.71
N ASP A 321 -12.53 -18.24 12.67
CA ASP A 321 -11.43 -18.31 11.69
C ASP A 321 -11.88 -18.14 10.22
N GLU A 322 -13.01 -17.47 9.98
CA GLU A 322 -13.48 -17.12 8.64
C GLU A 322 -13.05 -15.69 8.27
N VAL A 323 -12.65 -15.50 7.01
CA VAL A 323 -12.31 -14.17 6.48
C VAL A 323 -13.58 -13.33 6.38
N GLU A 324 -13.53 -12.15 6.97
CA GLU A 324 -14.57 -11.12 6.86
C GLU A 324 -13.97 -9.78 6.44
N THR A 325 -14.76 -9.00 5.69
CA THR A 325 -14.37 -7.67 5.23
C THR A 325 -15.02 -6.60 6.12
N ASN A 326 -14.20 -5.74 6.71
CA ASN A 326 -14.62 -4.69 7.63
C ASN A 326 -14.06 -3.33 7.23
N THR A 327 -14.82 -2.26 7.46
CA THR A 327 -14.31 -0.89 7.31
C THR A 327 -13.29 -0.58 8.39
N VAL A 328 -12.15 0.01 8.01
CA VAL A 328 -11.14 0.47 8.97
C VAL A 328 -11.62 1.76 9.64
N ARG A 329 -11.69 1.75 10.98
CA ARG A 329 -12.19 2.90 11.76
C ARG A 329 -11.25 3.39 12.85
N ASP A 330 -10.43 2.53 13.43
CA ASP A 330 -9.50 2.91 14.51
C ASP A 330 -8.19 2.16 14.26
N GLN A 331 -7.06 2.86 14.11
CA GLN A 331 -5.74 2.29 13.76
C GLN A 331 -4.59 3.18 14.22
N VAL A 332 -3.38 2.62 14.29
CA VAL A 332 -2.14 3.34 14.54
C VAL A 332 -1.10 2.90 13.52
N GLY A 333 -0.32 3.84 12.99
CA GLY A 333 0.69 3.55 11.98
C GLY A 333 0.10 3.10 10.65
N TYR A 334 0.94 2.48 9.83
CA TYR A 334 0.51 1.94 8.55
C TYR A 334 -0.38 0.71 8.73
N PHE A 335 -1.57 0.73 8.12
CA PHE A 335 -2.50 -0.37 8.11
C PHE A 335 -2.86 -0.79 6.69
N GLY A 336 -3.15 -2.07 6.52
CA GLY A 336 -3.56 -2.66 5.23
C GLY A 336 -5.05 -2.47 4.95
N ILE A 337 -5.37 -2.22 3.68
CA ILE A 337 -6.70 -2.25 3.08
C ILE A 337 -6.68 -3.15 1.84
N THR A 338 -7.85 -3.61 1.41
CA THR A 338 -8.01 -4.51 0.27
C THR A 338 -7.71 -3.81 -1.06
N ASP A 339 -8.16 -2.57 -1.20
CA ASP A 339 -7.93 -1.74 -2.38
C ASP A 339 -8.10 -0.26 -2.02
N LEU A 340 -7.35 0.62 -2.68
CA LEU A 340 -7.41 2.05 -2.44
C LEU A 340 -8.76 2.66 -2.86
N SER A 341 -9.44 2.09 -3.86
CA SER A 341 -10.77 2.55 -4.29
C SER A 341 -11.80 2.49 -3.16
N THR A 342 -11.64 1.54 -2.24
CA THR A 342 -12.56 1.36 -1.10
C THR A 342 -12.49 2.52 -0.11
N LEU A 343 -11.38 3.27 -0.11
CA LEU A 343 -11.25 4.53 0.64
C LEU A 343 -12.22 5.57 0.10
N TYR A 344 -12.27 5.71 -1.22
CA TYR A 344 -13.07 6.71 -1.93
C TYR A 344 -14.57 6.38 -1.97
N ASP A 345 -14.96 5.12 -1.71
CA ASP A 345 -16.36 4.73 -1.54
C ASP A 345 -17.03 5.42 -0.33
N SER A 346 -16.23 5.82 0.67
CA SER A 346 -16.70 6.60 1.81
C SER A 346 -17.04 8.02 1.38
N ALA A 347 -18.30 8.44 1.56
CA ALA A 347 -18.76 9.78 1.19
C ALA A 347 -17.95 10.95 1.78
N ARG A 348 -17.25 10.73 2.91
CA ARG A 348 -16.42 11.75 3.58
C ARG A 348 -14.97 11.80 3.08
N LEU A 349 -14.54 10.79 2.31
CA LEU A 349 -13.17 10.66 1.80
C LEU A 349 -13.15 10.61 0.26
N GLN A 350 -14.23 11.01 -0.42
CA GLN A 350 -14.32 11.02 -1.89
C GLN A 350 -13.33 11.97 -2.56
N ASP A 351 -12.89 13.00 -1.83
CA ASP A 351 -11.92 14.02 -2.23
C ASP A 351 -10.53 13.76 -1.63
N ALA A 352 -10.31 12.59 -1.03
CA ALA A 352 -9.09 12.33 -0.27
C ALA A 352 -7.86 12.23 -1.17
N THR A 353 -6.85 13.04 -0.91
CA THR A 353 -5.49 12.84 -1.43
C THR A 353 -4.70 12.00 -0.43
N VAL A 354 -4.11 10.90 -0.87
CA VAL A 354 -3.36 9.97 0.00
C VAL A 354 -1.89 10.07 -0.33
N ARG A 355 -1.05 10.28 0.69
CA ARG A 355 0.39 10.36 0.52
C ARG A 355 1.11 9.11 1.01
N ASN A 356 2.20 8.76 0.35
CA ASN A 356 3.05 7.60 0.65
C ASN A 356 2.22 6.30 0.76
N VAL A 357 1.43 6.00 -0.28
CA VAL A 357 0.72 4.73 -0.40
C VAL A 357 1.77 3.64 -0.65
N GLU A 358 1.76 2.58 0.16
CA GLU A 358 2.66 1.44 -0.02
C GLU A 358 1.88 0.24 -0.56
N TYR A 359 2.47 -0.42 -1.54
CA TYR A 359 2.03 -1.70 -2.09
C TYR A 359 3.13 -2.73 -1.76
N PRO A 360 3.13 -3.29 -0.54
CA PRO A 360 4.07 -4.34 -0.17
C PRO A 360 3.85 -5.59 -1.01
N ASP A 361 4.94 -6.33 -1.25
CA ASP A 361 4.97 -7.57 -2.01
C ASP A 361 4.29 -7.44 -3.39
N ALA A 362 4.33 -6.23 -3.97
CA ALA A 362 3.88 -5.97 -5.32
C ALA A 362 4.70 -6.81 -6.29
N ARG A 363 4.00 -7.44 -7.23
CA ARG A 363 4.58 -8.31 -8.25
C ARG A 363 4.82 -7.47 -9.49
N ILE A 364 6.05 -7.42 -9.95
CA ILE A 364 6.50 -6.64 -11.10
C ILE A 364 6.96 -7.60 -12.18
N THR A 365 6.40 -7.45 -13.36
CA THR A 365 6.68 -8.32 -14.52
C THR A 365 7.66 -7.64 -15.49
N PRO A 366 8.24 -8.37 -16.46
CA PRO A 366 9.22 -7.80 -17.38
C PRO A 366 8.62 -6.63 -18.19
N THR A 367 9.36 -5.53 -18.31
CA THR A 367 8.94 -4.34 -19.07
C THR A 367 9.19 -4.51 -20.57
N ASP A 368 10.17 -5.34 -20.93
CA ASP A 368 10.46 -5.67 -22.32
C ASP A 368 10.86 -7.15 -22.47
N VAL A 369 10.55 -7.73 -23.63
CA VAL A 369 10.81 -9.14 -23.92
C VAL A 369 11.28 -9.29 -25.36
N SER A 370 12.51 -9.79 -25.53
CA SER A 370 13.08 -10.16 -26.84
C SER A 370 12.99 -11.66 -27.02
N VAL A 371 12.49 -12.14 -28.17
CA VAL A 371 12.24 -13.57 -28.43
C VAL A 371 12.78 -13.97 -29.80
N THR A 372 13.39 -15.15 -29.88
CA THR A 372 13.73 -15.82 -31.14
C THR A 372 13.52 -17.32 -31.03
N LEU A 373 12.88 -17.90 -32.05
CA LEU A 373 12.72 -19.35 -32.18
C LEU A 373 13.70 -19.89 -33.23
N GLU A 374 14.55 -20.83 -32.83
CA GLU A 374 15.51 -21.53 -33.68
C GLU A 374 15.11 -23.02 -33.87
N ASP A 375 15.76 -23.72 -34.81
CA ASP A 375 15.63 -25.17 -34.94
C ASP A 375 16.30 -25.88 -33.75
N GLY A 376 15.58 -26.77 -33.06
CA GLY A 376 16.03 -27.45 -31.83
C GLY A 376 17.05 -28.58 -32.02
N GLU A 377 17.40 -28.90 -33.28
CA GLU A 377 18.35 -29.95 -33.70
C GLU A 377 18.08 -31.38 -33.16
N ARG A 378 16.95 -31.61 -32.46
CA ARG A 378 16.55 -32.89 -31.87
C ARG A 378 15.20 -33.35 -32.41
N TYR A 379 15.09 -34.64 -32.72
CA TYR A 379 13.86 -35.19 -33.31
C TYR A 379 12.61 -35.04 -32.42
N GLU A 380 12.78 -34.98 -31.10
CA GLU A 380 11.69 -34.84 -30.13
C GLU A 380 11.44 -33.39 -29.67
N TYR A 381 12.32 -32.46 -30.04
CA TYR A 381 12.24 -31.03 -29.74
C TYR A 381 12.64 -30.26 -31.00
N GLU A 382 11.62 -29.96 -31.80
CA GLU A 382 11.79 -29.36 -33.12
C GLU A 382 12.27 -27.90 -33.02
N HIS A 383 12.06 -27.25 -31.88
CA HIS A 383 12.39 -25.85 -31.66
C HIS A 383 13.27 -25.61 -30.43
N ARG A 384 14.01 -24.52 -30.50
CA ARG A 384 14.78 -23.93 -29.40
C ARG A 384 14.30 -22.51 -29.21
N LEU A 385 13.69 -22.22 -28.07
CA LEU A 385 13.32 -20.87 -27.66
C LEU A 385 14.53 -20.20 -27.04
N LYS A 386 14.85 -19.00 -27.53
CA LYS A 386 15.71 -18.05 -26.85
C LYS A 386 14.89 -16.82 -26.52
N ALA A 387 14.82 -16.46 -25.25
CA ALA A 387 14.13 -15.26 -24.81
C ALA A 387 15.00 -14.47 -23.83
N VAL A 388 14.85 -13.14 -23.84
CA VAL A 388 15.43 -12.26 -22.83
C VAL A 388 14.28 -11.45 -22.23
N HIS A 389 14.06 -11.62 -20.94
CA HIS A 389 13.08 -10.85 -20.17
C HIS A 389 13.82 -9.71 -19.47
N ASN A 390 13.55 -8.47 -19.87
CA ASN A 390 14.19 -7.27 -19.36
C ASN A 390 13.30 -6.56 -18.34
N PHE A 391 13.90 -6.04 -17.28
CA PHE A 391 13.28 -5.18 -16.29
C PHE A 391 14.00 -3.84 -16.30
N ASP A 392 13.38 -2.85 -16.94
CA ASP A 392 13.78 -1.45 -16.98
C ASP A 392 12.65 -0.63 -16.32
N LEU A 393 12.69 -0.55 -15.00
CA LEU A 393 11.59 0.02 -14.21
C LEU A 393 11.62 1.54 -14.24
N ASP A 394 10.44 2.14 -14.36
CA ASP A 394 10.31 3.59 -14.29
C ASP A 394 10.82 4.14 -12.95
N SER A 395 11.38 5.34 -13.01
CA SER A 395 11.72 6.14 -11.84
C SER A 395 11.09 7.52 -11.97
N ALA A 396 10.46 8.00 -10.91
CA ALA A 396 9.93 9.35 -10.83
C ALA A 396 10.08 9.88 -9.40
N TYR A 397 10.00 11.19 -9.22
CA TYR A 397 9.99 11.78 -7.87
C TYR A 397 8.88 11.20 -6.96
N ASP A 398 7.71 10.90 -7.55
CA ASP A 398 6.55 10.35 -6.83
C ASP A 398 6.51 8.81 -6.79
N LEU A 399 7.53 8.13 -7.31
CA LEU A 399 7.57 6.67 -7.37
C LEU A 399 8.87 6.12 -6.76
N SER A 400 8.74 5.27 -5.75
CA SER A 400 9.85 4.53 -5.16
C SER A 400 9.58 3.03 -5.24
N ILE A 401 10.53 2.26 -5.74
CA ILE A 401 10.43 0.80 -5.88
C ILE A 401 11.61 0.17 -5.13
N GLU A 402 11.32 -0.58 -4.08
CA GLU A 402 12.31 -1.38 -3.34
C GLU A 402 12.09 -2.86 -3.63
N LEU A 403 12.97 -3.46 -4.44
CA LEU A 403 12.89 -4.87 -4.81
C LEU A 403 13.52 -5.75 -3.73
N THR A 404 12.85 -6.81 -3.35
CA THR A 404 13.28 -7.76 -2.32
C THR A 404 13.61 -9.13 -2.89
N GLU A 405 12.83 -9.58 -3.87
CA GLU A 405 12.96 -10.91 -4.46
C GLU A 405 12.82 -10.87 -5.98
N TRP A 406 13.41 -11.87 -6.62
CA TRP A 406 13.20 -12.14 -8.04
C TRP A 406 13.02 -13.63 -8.19
N VAL A 407 11.89 -14.03 -8.76
CA VAL A 407 11.46 -15.42 -8.83
C VAL A 407 10.99 -15.75 -10.23
N ASP A 408 10.93 -17.04 -10.53
CA ASP A 408 10.34 -17.57 -11.74
C ASP A 408 9.77 -18.97 -11.46
N GLU A 409 8.81 -19.44 -12.27
CA GLU A 409 8.20 -20.76 -12.12
C GLU A 409 8.81 -21.75 -13.13
N VAL A 410 9.11 -22.97 -12.69
CA VAL A 410 9.64 -24.01 -13.59
C VAL A 410 8.54 -24.50 -14.54
N ALA A 411 8.59 -24.10 -15.80
CA ALA A 411 7.60 -24.49 -16.82
C ALA A 411 7.90 -25.83 -17.52
N HIS A 412 9.12 -26.38 -17.39
CA HIS A 412 9.58 -27.52 -18.18
C HIS A 412 10.24 -28.64 -17.36
N PRO A 413 10.24 -29.89 -17.87
CA PRO A 413 11.10 -30.93 -17.33
C PRO A 413 12.58 -30.56 -17.42
N SER A 414 13.35 -30.94 -16.41
CA SER A 414 14.78 -30.60 -16.26
C SER A 414 15.68 -30.81 -17.48
N GLY A 415 15.39 -31.81 -18.32
CA GLY A 415 16.17 -32.11 -19.53
C GLY A 415 15.98 -31.12 -20.70
N ARG A 416 15.11 -30.13 -20.56
CA ARG A 416 14.80 -29.14 -21.61
C ARG A 416 15.54 -27.82 -21.46
N TYR A 417 16.03 -27.49 -20.26
CA TYR A 417 16.80 -26.28 -20.01
C TYR A 417 18.22 -26.41 -20.56
N LEU A 418 18.56 -25.61 -21.56
CA LEU A 418 19.92 -25.52 -22.10
C LEU A 418 20.72 -24.45 -21.36
N ALA A 419 20.11 -23.28 -21.15
CA ALA A 419 20.64 -22.20 -20.32
C ALA A 419 19.47 -21.43 -19.67
N MET A 420 19.69 -20.99 -18.44
CA MET A 420 18.83 -20.04 -17.72
C MET A 420 19.81 -19.15 -16.98
N GLU A 421 19.91 -17.89 -17.34
CA GLU A 421 21.00 -17.04 -16.89
C GLU A 421 20.53 -15.64 -16.57
N THR A 422 21.18 -14.99 -15.61
CA THR A 422 20.74 -13.70 -15.08
C THR A 422 21.86 -12.66 -15.19
N ALA A 423 21.50 -11.43 -15.50
CA ALA A 423 22.38 -10.27 -15.50
C ALA A 423 21.70 -9.13 -14.72
N THR A 424 22.48 -8.35 -13.98
CA THR A 424 22.01 -7.26 -13.11
C THR A 424 22.94 -6.07 -13.23
N GLY A 425 22.43 -4.86 -13.06
CA GLY A 425 23.26 -3.65 -13.14
C GLY A 425 23.62 -3.28 -14.58
N LEU A 426 22.73 -3.61 -15.52
CA LEU A 426 22.84 -3.27 -16.92
C LEU A 426 22.43 -1.80 -17.13
N ASP A 427 23.05 -1.15 -18.13
CA ASP A 427 22.74 0.24 -18.49
C ASP A 427 21.56 0.34 -19.47
N GLU A 428 21.22 -0.74 -20.17
CA GLU A 428 20.15 -0.82 -21.17
C GLU A 428 19.55 -2.23 -21.25
N VAL A 429 18.37 -2.33 -21.86
CA VAL A 429 17.70 -3.60 -22.17
C VAL A 429 18.53 -4.42 -23.16
N VAL A 430 18.43 -5.74 -23.10
CA VAL A 430 19.24 -6.67 -23.89
C VAL A 430 18.35 -7.43 -24.87
N GLU A 431 18.73 -7.45 -26.14
CA GLU A 431 18.08 -8.30 -27.15
C GLU A 431 18.73 -9.69 -27.23
N VAL A 432 18.01 -10.68 -27.77
CA VAL A 432 18.51 -12.07 -27.89
C VAL A 432 19.84 -12.15 -28.66
N ASP A 433 20.05 -11.32 -29.69
CA ASP A 433 21.28 -11.31 -30.50
C ASP A 433 22.45 -10.57 -29.84
N GLU A 434 22.22 -9.88 -28.72
CA GLU A 434 23.23 -9.18 -27.92
C GLU A 434 23.69 -10.00 -26.70
N THR A 435 23.06 -11.16 -26.46
CA THR A 435 23.37 -12.02 -25.32
C THR A 435 24.85 -12.44 -25.22
N GLU A 436 25.58 -12.49 -26.34
CA GLU A 436 27.02 -12.81 -26.35
C GLU A 436 27.91 -11.71 -25.75
N ASP A 437 27.43 -10.46 -25.70
CA ASP A 437 28.18 -9.29 -25.22
C ASP A 437 27.94 -8.98 -23.72
N VAL A 438 27.07 -9.75 -23.06
CA VAL A 438 26.68 -9.57 -21.65
C VAL A 438 27.32 -10.63 -20.76
N GLU A 439 27.78 -10.23 -19.57
CA GLU A 439 28.29 -11.17 -18.57
C GLU A 439 27.14 -11.79 -17.78
N TRP A 440 26.80 -13.04 -18.10
CA TRP A 440 25.70 -13.77 -17.47
C TRP A 440 26.14 -14.62 -16.27
N THR A 441 25.26 -14.71 -15.27
CA THR A 441 25.36 -15.67 -14.16
C THR A 441 24.36 -16.80 -14.37
N SER A 442 24.87 -18.01 -14.61
CA SER A 442 24.03 -19.19 -14.81
C SER A 442 23.22 -19.57 -13.57
N ARG A 443 21.95 -19.88 -13.81
CA ARG A 443 20.93 -20.38 -12.86
C ARG A 443 20.28 -21.69 -13.31
N THR A 444 20.73 -22.28 -14.42
CA THR A 444 20.16 -23.50 -15.02
C THR A 444 19.99 -24.65 -14.03
N SER A 445 20.91 -24.83 -13.09
CA SER A 445 20.80 -25.89 -12.08
C SER A 445 19.58 -25.73 -11.19
N SER A 446 19.17 -24.50 -10.86
CA SER A 446 17.99 -24.24 -10.03
C SER A 446 16.71 -24.75 -10.70
N TYR A 447 16.62 -24.65 -12.03
CA TYR A 447 15.51 -25.15 -12.82
C TYR A 447 15.59 -26.65 -13.05
N SER A 448 16.79 -27.19 -13.32
CA SER A 448 16.96 -28.62 -13.59
C SER A 448 16.81 -29.51 -12.35
N ASP A 449 17.04 -28.96 -11.15
CA ASP A 449 16.94 -29.69 -9.90
C ASP A 449 15.54 -29.60 -9.25
N SER A 450 14.66 -28.75 -9.78
CA SER A 450 13.30 -28.49 -9.30
C SER A 450 12.23 -29.19 -10.14
N GLY A 451 11.01 -29.30 -9.60
CA GLY A 451 9.84 -29.84 -10.30
C GLY A 451 9.08 -28.79 -11.09
N ILE A 452 8.29 -29.23 -12.08
CA ILE A 452 7.39 -28.33 -12.82
C ILE A 452 6.37 -27.70 -11.86
N GLY A 453 6.22 -26.38 -11.93
CA GLY A 453 5.37 -25.59 -11.05
C GLY A 453 6.03 -25.20 -9.72
N ASP A 454 7.28 -25.60 -9.48
CA ASP A 454 8.04 -25.11 -8.34
C ASP A 454 8.57 -23.70 -8.64
N GLU A 455 8.53 -22.81 -7.66
CA GLU A 455 9.14 -21.49 -7.74
C GLU A 455 10.65 -21.58 -7.50
N VAL A 456 11.43 -20.92 -8.34
CA VAL A 456 12.88 -20.80 -8.22
C VAL A 456 13.28 -19.36 -7.98
N SER A 457 14.07 -19.15 -6.93
CA SER A 457 14.65 -17.84 -6.64
C SER A 457 15.83 -17.54 -7.57
N LEU A 458 15.74 -16.40 -8.23
CA LEU A 458 16.79 -15.74 -9.00
C LEU A 458 17.67 -14.89 -8.04
N PRO A 459 18.83 -14.36 -8.47
CA PRO A 459 19.69 -13.59 -7.58
C PRO A 459 18.98 -12.38 -6.96
N SER A 460 19.21 -12.14 -5.67
CA SER A 460 18.60 -11.04 -4.90
C SER A 460 19.32 -9.69 -5.00
N THR A 461 20.38 -9.57 -5.80
CA THR A 461 21.10 -8.30 -6.00
C THR A 461 20.51 -7.47 -7.14
N ILE A 462 19.18 -7.47 -7.26
CA ILE A 462 18.46 -6.62 -8.21
C ILE A 462 18.22 -5.24 -7.62
N SER A 463 18.12 -4.24 -8.49
CA SER A 463 17.84 -2.86 -8.10
C SER A 463 16.91 -2.26 -9.14
N SER A 464 15.91 -1.51 -8.70
CA SER A 464 15.05 -0.71 -9.56
C SER A 464 15.80 0.43 -10.28
N ALA A 465 17.01 0.78 -9.83
CA ALA A 465 17.82 1.85 -10.42
C ALA A 465 18.67 1.43 -11.63
N SER A 466 18.60 0.17 -12.04
CA SER A 466 19.39 -0.38 -13.15
C SER A 466 18.62 -1.48 -13.85
N VAL A 467 18.93 -1.73 -15.13
CA VAL A 467 18.32 -2.83 -15.85
C VAL A 467 18.83 -4.17 -15.30
N PHE A 468 17.93 -5.15 -15.20
CA PHE A 468 18.26 -6.55 -14.94
C PHE A 468 17.44 -7.46 -15.85
N SER A 469 18.02 -8.61 -16.21
CA SER A 469 17.45 -9.46 -17.27
C SER A 469 17.65 -10.94 -17.02
N LEU A 470 16.65 -11.74 -17.38
CA LEU A 470 16.72 -13.21 -17.44
C LEU A 470 16.85 -13.63 -18.90
N SER A 471 17.93 -14.34 -19.25
CA SER A 471 18.09 -15.03 -20.52
C SER A 471 17.63 -16.48 -20.37
N GLU A 472 16.70 -16.88 -21.22
CA GLU A 472 16.13 -18.23 -21.34
C GLU A 472 16.64 -18.89 -22.63
N ASP A 473 17.04 -20.16 -22.52
CA ASP A 473 17.37 -21.01 -23.66
C ASP A 473 16.83 -22.43 -23.40
N VAL A 474 15.70 -22.76 -24.03
CA VAL A 474 14.95 -24.00 -23.75
C VAL A 474 14.51 -24.72 -25.03
N LEU A 475 14.35 -26.04 -24.92
CA LEU A 475 13.88 -26.90 -26.00
C LEU A 475 12.36 -27.07 -25.96
N LEU A 476 11.69 -26.79 -27.07
CA LEU A 476 10.23 -26.89 -27.23
C LEU A 476 9.84 -27.90 -28.34
N ARG A 477 8.66 -28.47 -28.19
CA ARG A 477 7.96 -29.18 -29.29
C ARG A 477 7.27 -28.18 -30.21
N GLY A 478 6.85 -28.64 -31.40
CA GLY A 478 6.14 -27.80 -32.37
C GLY A 478 4.86 -27.17 -31.81
N ASP A 479 4.03 -27.97 -31.14
CA ASP A 479 2.79 -27.51 -30.51
C ASP A 479 3.03 -26.56 -29.33
N GLU A 480 4.08 -26.80 -28.55
CA GLU A 480 4.48 -25.93 -27.44
C GLU A 480 5.03 -24.58 -27.94
N ALA A 481 5.82 -24.58 -29.00
CA ALA A 481 6.38 -23.35 -29.60
C ALA A 481 5.31 -22.46 -30.22
N ASP A 482 4.33 -23.05 -30.91
CA ASP A 482 3.17 -22.33 -31.46
C ASP A 482 2.26 -21.75 -30.34
N GLU A 483 2.32 -22.32 -29.13
CA GLU A 483 1.55 -21.85 -27.97
C GLU A 483 2.27 -20.71 -27.22
N VAL A 484 3.59 -20.83 -27.04
CA VAL A 484 4.42 -19.88 -26.28
C VAL A 484 4.78 -18.64 -27.10
N VAL A 485 5.06 -18.77 -28.39
CA VAL A 485 5.53 -17.64 -29.21
C VAL A 485 4.41 -17.15 -30.14
N VAL A 486 4.03 -15.89 -29.98
CA VAL A 486 2.95 -15.24 -30.76
C VAL A 486 3.43 -13.97 -31.45
N GLU A 487 2.73 -13.53 -32.49
CA GLU A 487 3.00 -12.23 -33.13
C GLU A 487 2.49 -11.07 -32.26
N SER A 488 3.30 -10.03 -32.07
CA SER A 488 3.08 -8.86 -31.18
C SER A 488 1.84 -8.01 -31.46
N GLY A 489 1.05 -8.34 -32.48
CA GLY A 489 -0.22 -7.68 -32.83
C GLY A 489 -1.46 -8.56 -32.65
N ALA A 490 -1.30 -9.82 -32.24
CA ALA A 490 -2.41 -10.67 -31.84
C ALA A 490 -2.81 -10.29 -30.41
N ALA A 491 -3.99 -9.72 -30.22
CA ALA A 491 -4.53 -9.47 -28.89
C ALA A 491 -4.77 -10.82 -28.17
N VAL A 492 -3.84 -11.22 -27.31
CA VAL A 492 -3.93 -12.44 -26.51
C VAL A 492 -3.63 -12.09 -25.05
N GLY A 493 -4.59 -12.34 -24.16
CA GLY A 493 -4.38 -12.42 -22.72
C GLY A 493 -4.77 -11.20 -21.86
N PRO A 494 -5.27 -11.42 -20.63
CA PRO A 494 -5.83 -10.39 -19.74
C PRO A 494 -4.79 -9.47 -19.08
N THR A 495 -3.50 -9.63 -19.37
CA THR A 495 -2.43 -8.76 -18.84
C THR A 495 -2.30 -7.43 -19.59
N GLY A 496 -3.07 -7.20 -20.65
CA GLY A 496 -3.11 -5.90 -21.35
C GLY A 496 -1.80 -5.51 -22.04
N ARG A 497 -0.80 -6.40 -22.11
CA ARG A 497 0.53 -6.16 -22.66
C ARG A 497 0.48 -5.93 -24.18
N SER A 498 0.29 -4.70 -24.61
CA SER A 498 0.74 -4.26 -25.94
C SER A 498 2.22 -3.94 -25.84
N GLY A 499 3.07 -4.76 -26.49
CA GLY A 499 4.53 -4.63 -26.46
C GLY A 499 5.00 -3.18 -26.62
N GLY A 500 5.72 -2.69 -25.61
CA GLY A 500 6.29 -1.35 -25.52
C GLY A 500 7.50 -1.16 -26.43
N GLY A 501 7.35 -1.39 -27.73
CA GLY A 501 8.34 -0.94 -28.71
C GLY A 501 8.30 0.59 -28.83
N PHE A 502 9.46 1.22 -29.12
CA PHE A 502 9.73 2.66 -29.37
C PHE A 502 8.60 3.54 -29.97
N LEU A 503 7.62 2.95 -30.67
CA LEU A 503 6.44 3.63 -31.18
C LEU A 503 5.40 4.00 -30.10
N SER A 504 5.32 3.31 -28.95
CA SER A 504 4.43 3.69 -27.83
C SER A 504 4.89 5.00 -27.15
N ARG A 505 6.21 5.23 -27.04
CA ARG A 505 6.80 6.53 -26.62
C ARG A 505 6.55 7.67 -27.63
N LEU A 506 6.28 7.37 -28.90
CA LEU A 506 5.97 8.38 -29.92
C LEU A 506 4.46 8.68 -30.05
N PHE A 507 3.59 7.76 -29.60
CA PHE A 507 2.13 7.86 -29.70
C PHE A 507 1.40 7.84 -28.36
N SER A 508 2.10 7.87 -27.22
CA SER A 508 1.50 8.07 -25.92
C SER A 508 0.66 9.35 -25.91
N ILE A 509 -0.41 9.36 -25.12
CA ILE A 509 -1.39 10.46 -25.06
C ILE A 509 -0.74 11.84 -24.80
N PRO A 510 0.40 11.98 -24.10
CA PRO A 510 1.15 13.25 -24.07
C PRO A 510 1.61 13.74 -25.47
N GLY A 511 2.01 12.84 -26.37
CA GLY A 511 2.38 13.15 -27.76
C GLY A 511 1.19 13.47 -28.69
N ALA A 512 0.00 12.92 -28.41
CA ALA A 512 -1.21 13.17 -29.19
C ALA A 512 -2.00 14.42 -28.73
N ILE A 513 -1.84 14.85 -27.48
CA ILE A 513 -2.50 16.07 -26.95
C ILE A 513 -1.72 17.34 -27.34
N ALA A 514 -0.38 17.28 -27.42
CA ALA A 514 0.40 18.39 -27.97
C ALA A 514 0.13 18.64 -29.47
N GLY A 515 -0.21 17.60 -30.24
CA GLY A 515 -0.59 17.72 -31.66
C GLY A 515 -2.01 18.22 -31.92
N SER A 516 -2.94 18.04 -30.97
CA SER A 516 -4.36 18.39 -31.16
C SER A 516 -4.71 19.82 -30.71
N ILE A 517 -3.89 20.46 -29.86
CA ILE A 517 -4.03 21.90 -29.53
C ILE A 517 -3.45 22.78 -30.65
N ALA A 518 -2.50 22.30 -31.45
CA ALA A 518 -2.03 23.00 -32.65
C ALA A 518 -3.05 22.98 -33.82
N GLY A 519 -3.93 21.97 -33.88
CA GLY A 519 -4.94 21.81 -34.93
C GLY A 519 -6.19 22.69 -34.78
N LEU A 520 -6.56 23.07 -33.56
CA LEU A 520 -7.74 23.92 -33.30
C LEU A 520 -7.44 25.43 -33.30
N GLY A 521 -6.16 25.83 -33.23
CA GLY A 521 -5.72 27.22 -33.39
C GLY A 521 -5.74 27.74 -34.84
N LEU A 522 -5.59 26.86 -35.84
CA LEU A 522 -5.56 27.24 -37.27
C LEU A 522 -6.95 27.38 -37.91
N LEU A 523 -8.01 26.84 -37.30
CA LEU A 523 -9.39 26.98 -37.79
C LEU A 523 -10.09 28.27 -37.32
N ARG A 524 -9.50 29.02 -36.38
CA ARG A 524 -10.01 30.35 -35.94
C ARG A 524 -9.40 31.53 -36.71
N MET A 525 -8.36 31.31 -37.51
CA MET A 525 -7.69 32.36 -38.31
C MET A 525 -8.29 32.56 -39.72
N PHE A 526 -9.23 31.70 -40.16
CA PHE A 526 -9.86 31.79 -41.49
C PHE A 526 -11.35 32.19 -41.50
N ARG A 527 -11.92 32.65 -40.38
CA ARG A 527 -13.35 33.02 -40.32
C ARG A 527 -13.67 34.34 -39.61
N GLY A 528 -12.83 35.36 -39.82
CA GLY A 528 -13.11 36.75 -39.43
C GLY A 528 -12.63 37.72 -40.50
N GLY A 529 -13.48 38.03 -41.47
CA GLY A 529 -13.14 38.92 -42.58
C GLY A 529 -14.34 39.26 -43.47
N ALA A 530 -15.34 39.93 -42.89
CA ALA A 530 -16.26 40.91 -43.49
C ALA A 530 -17.44 41.16 -42.54
#